data_AF-A0A7V2F0S1-F1
#
_entry.id   AF-A0A7V2F0S1-F1
#
_cell.length_a   1.000
_cell.length_b   1.000
_cell.length_c   1.000
_cell.angle_alpha   90.00
_cell.angle_beta   90.00
_cell.angle_gamma   90.00
#
_symmetry.space_group_name_H-M   'P 1'
#
loop_
_entity.id
_entity.type
_entity.pdbx_description
1 polymer ?
#
loop_
_entity_poly.entity_id
_entity_poly.type
_entity_poly.pdbx_seq_one_letter_code
_entity_poly.pdbx_strand_id
1 'polypeptide(L)'
;YTGQNDIIVGTPTAGRRNADLSNIVGLFVNTLALRNNPDSNKTFDEFLREVGNNVVRAFDNQDFPFEKLVEELDIERDLSRNPIFDTMFILQNMNVGSIKADKIEISRYEYRRGMAQFDISIVAEENSKGLNMEINYCTSLFNRKTVERLAGHYVNIFKHVVEDPGARLHEINMLDDGEWKQLIYDFNNTEADYPRDKLINELFEEQAESRPNSIAAIYEGKTLTYGELNSRANQLARVLRGKGIKADSIVGVMLNRSLEMMIGIMGVVKAGGAYLPISPEYPRDRVLYMLEDSGVSVLLMQNTIDNENPVKAIDNEKTVQIIDLSDESIYTGDDSNPERISTPASLAYVIYTSGSTGKPKGAMIEHRSLVNRLNWMQKKYPIGQGDTILQKTTYTFDVSVWELFWWSMTGARVCFLEQGGEKDPEAIANAIE
;
A
#
# COMPACT_ATOMS: atom_id res chain seq x y z
N TYR A 1 9.63 -9.80 14.24
CA TYR A 1 10.57 -9.51 13.13
C TYR A 1 10.24 -10.25 11.85
N THR A 2 10.23 -11.58 11.82
CA THR A 2 9.96 -12.36 10.60
C THR A 2 8.47 -12.57 10.31
N GLY A 3 7.60 -12.37 11.32
CA GLY A 3 6.17 -12.65 11.21
C GLY A 3 5.84 -14.15 11.15
N GLN A 4 6.78 -15.01 11.55
CA GLN A 4 6.66 -16.46 11.49
C GLN A 4 6.36 -17.06 12.86
N ASN A 5 5.52 -18.10 12.87
CA ASN A 5 5.19 -18.91 14.05
C ASN A 5 5.93 -20.25 14.05
N ASP A 6 6.91 -20.45 13.18
CA ASP A 6 7.74 -21.65 13.15
C ASP A 6 9.16 -21.23 12.89
N ILE A 7 10.00 -21.33 13.92
CA ILE A 7 11.35 -20.78 13.92
C ILE A 7 12.35 -21.85 14.32
N ILE A 8 13.52 -21.83 13.71
CA ILE A 8 14.63 -22.71 14.07
C ILE A 8 15.83 -21.85 14.46
N VAL A 9 16.37 -22.11 15.65
CA VAL A 9 17.55 -21.41 16.17
C VAL A 9 18.64 -22.43 16.46
N GLY A 10 19.84 -22.19 15.94
CA GLY A 10 21.01 -23.01 16.24
C GLY A 10 21.55 -22.75 17.64
N THR A 11 22.07 -23.78 18.30
CA THR A 11 22.85 -23.61 19.53
C THR A 11 24.01 -24.61 19.60
N PRO A 12 25.21 -24.22 20.06
CA PRO A 12 26.34 -25.13 20.16
C PRO A 12 26.28 -25.96 21.44
N THR A 13 26.87 -27.15 21.39
CA THR A 13 27.09 -28.03 22.54
C THR A 13 28.58 -28.32 22.67
N ALA A 14 29.06 -28.61 23.88
CA ALA A 14 30.48 -28.89 24.11
C ALA A 14 30.94 -30.21 23.48
N GLY A 15 30.01 -31.16 23.25
CA GLY A 15 30.26 -32.53 22.78
C GLY A 15 31.28 -33.33 23.60
N ARG A 16 31.45 -32.96 24.88
CA ARG A 16 32.33 -33.63 25.85
C ARG A 16 31.49 -34.37 26.91
N ARG A 17 30.62 -35.28 26.47
CA ARG A 17 29.72 -36.04 27.37
C ARG A 17 30.46 -37.05 28.26
N ASN A 18 31.54 -37.65 27.75
CA ASN A 18 32.37 -38.57 28.51
C ASN A 18 33.46 -37.79 29.28
N ALA A 19 33.59 -38.07 30.58
CA ALA A 19 34.57 -37.47 31.47
C ALA A 19 36.02 -37.58 30.93
N ASP A 20 36.34 -38.68 30.24
CA ASP A 20 37.66 -38.92 29.65
C ASP A 20 38.04 -37.87 28.59
N LEU A 21 37.06 -37.22 27.95
CA LEU A 21 37.26 -36.20 26.93
C LEU A 21 37.50 -34.79 27.51
N SER A 22 37.30 -34.60 28.81
CA SER A 22 37.32 -33.28 29.46
C SER A 22 38.68 -32.59 29.32
N ASN A 23 39.77 -33.37 29.35
CA ASN A 23 41.15 -32.85 29.30
C ASN A 23 41.84 -33.07 27.94
N ILE A 24 41.08 -33.44 26.91
CA ILE A 24 41.61 -33.65 25.56
C ILE A 24 41.52 -32.36 24.74
N VAL A 25 42.62 -32.04 24.04
CA VAL A 25 42.65 -30.96 23.05
C VAL A 25 42.11 -31.49 21.72
N GLY A 26 41.03 -30.88 21.22
CA GLY A 26 40.37 -31.27 19.97
C GLY A 26 39.05 -30.55 19.74
N LEU A 27 38.50 -30.65 18.52
CA LEU A 27 37.19 -30.11 18.16
C LEU A 27 36.11 -31.14 18.51
N PHE A 28 35.33 -30.83 19.53
CA PHE A 28 34.20 -31.66 19.98
C PHE A 28 32.86 -30.93 19.87
N VAL A 29 32.87 -29.65 19.49
CA VAL A 29 31.65 -28.84 19.42
C VAL A 29 30.71 -29.44 18.38
N ASN A 30 29.48 -29.72 18.78
CA ASN A 30 28.38 -30.08 17.89
C ASN A 30 27.31 -28.99 17.92
N THR A 31 26.42 -28.95 16.93
CA THR A 31 25.36 -27.94 16.82
C THR A 31 23.98 -28.58 16.86
N LEU A 32 23.07 -28.01 17.65
CA LEU A 32 21.67 -28.42 17.72
C LEU A 32 20.78 -27.39 17.03
N ALA A 33 19.80 -27.87 16.27
CA ALA A 33 18.74 -27.05 15.68
C ALA A 33 17.49 -27.11 16.56
N LEU A 34 17.13 -25.98 17.18
CA LEU A 34 15.98 -25.88 18.07
C LEU A 34 14.78 -25.28 17.34
N ARG A 35 13.84 -26.13 16.91
CA ARG A 35 12.57 -25.70 16.30
C ARG A 35 11.55 -25.36 17.38
N ASN A 36 10.96 -24.17 17.30
CA ASN A 36 9.98 -23.67 18.27
C ASN A 36 8.80 -23.00 17.55
N ASN A 37 7.63 -23.00 18.19
CA ASN A 37 6.40 -22.42 17.64
C ASN A 37 5.83 -21.33 18.56
N PRO A 38 6.24 -20.06 18.38
CA PRO A 38 5.74 -18.92 19.16
C PRO A 38 4.33 -18.51 18.71
N ASP A 39 3.32 -19.30 19.07
CA ASP A 39 1.90 -18.95 18.86
C ASP A 39 1.56 -17.69 19.68
N SER A 40 0.96 -16.70 19.02
CA SER A 40 0.62 -15.40 19.60
C SER A 40 -0.27 -15.47 20.85
N ASN A 41 -1.05 -16.54 21.02
CA ASN A 41 -1.97 -16.69 22.15
C ASN A 41 -1.35 -17.32 23.40
N LYS A 42 -0.16 -17.93 23.30
CA LYS A 42 0.55 -18.48 24.45
C LYS A 42 0.99 -17.37 25.39
N THR A 43 1.02 -17.65 26.69
CA THR A 43 1.71 -16.76 27.63
C THR A 43 3.22 -16.92 27.48
N PHE A 44 3.99 -15.91 27.91
CA PHE A 44 5.44 -16.01 27.92
C PHE A 44 5.92 -17.20 28.75
N ASP A 45 5.34 -17.41 29.94
CA ASP A 45 5.66 -18.55 30.81
C ASP A 45 5.39 -19.92 30.16
N GLU A 46 4.28 -20.08 29.45
CA GLU A 46 3.96 -21.30 28.72
C GLU A 46 5.00 -21.56 27.62
N PHE A 47 5.31 -20.53 26.83
CA PHE A 47 6.28 -20.64 25.76
C PHE A 47 7.70 -20.90 26.30
N LEU A 48 8.10 -20.25 27.40
CA LEU A 48 9.39 -20.47 28.05
C LEU A 48 9.55 -21.92 28.54
N ARG A 49 8.50 -22.51 29.12
CA ARG A 49 8.49 -23.93 29.53
C ARG A 49 8.58 -24.86 28.33
N GLU A 50 7.88 -24.55 27.24
CA GLU A 50 7.97 -25.30 25.98
C GLU A 50 9.39 -25.28 25.42
N VAL A 51 10.00 -24.09 25.30
CA VAL A 51 11.38 -23.93 24.85
C VAL A 51 12.35 -24.68 25.77
N GLY A 52 12.18 -24.58 27.10
CA GLY A 52 12.98 -25.32 28.06
C GLY A 52 12.90 -26.84 27.88
N ASN A 53 11.71 -27.38 27.68
CA ASN A 53 11.51 -28.81 27.40
C ASN A 53 12.14 -29.23 26.06
N ASN A 54 12.03 -28.40 25.02
CA ASN A 54 12.65 -28.64 23.72
C ASN A 54 14.18 -28.66 23.81
N VAL A 55 14.77 -27.72 24.58
CA VAL A 55 16.21 -27.67 24.85
C VAL A 55 16.66 -28.95 25.55
N VAL A 56 16.00 -29.36 26.64
CA VAL A 56 16.40 -30.59 27.36
C VAL A 56 16.36 -31.81 26.44
N ARG A 57 15.28 -31.99 25.67
CA ARG A 57 15.15 -33.10 24.70
C ARG A 57 16.21 -33.07 23.61
N ALA A 58 16.55 -31.89 23.10
CA ALA A 58 17.61 -31.74 22.10
C ALA A 58 18.98 -32.11 22.68
N PHE A 59 19.27 -31.69 23.92
CA PHE A 59 20.52 -32.01 24.61
C PHE A 59 20.65 -33.49 24.98
N ASP A 60 19.55 -34.21 25.26
CA ASP A 60 19.56 -35.67 25.44
C ASP A 60 20.04 -36.41 24.18
N ASN A 61 19.90 -35.78 23.00
CA ASN A 61 20.28 -36.30 21.69
C ASN A 61 21.50 -35.57 21.08
N GLN A 62 22.27 -34.82 21.88
CA GLN A 62 23.37 -33.97 21.40
C GLN A 62 24.53 -34.72 20.71
N ASP A 63 24.60 -36.05 20.86
CA ASP A 63 25.64 -36.87 20.24
C ASP A 63 25.37 -37.13 18.74
N PHE A 64 24.17 -36.79 18.25
CA PHE A 64 23.84 -36.92 16.83
C PHE A 64 24.49 -35.80 16.00
N PRO A 65 25.35 -36.11 15.01
CA PRO A 65 26.06 -35.09 14.25
C PRO A 65 25.12 -34.19 13.43
N PHE A 66 25.34 -32.88 13.48
CA PHE A 66 24.52 -31.91 12.73
C PHE A 66 24.55 -32.15 11.22
N GLU A 67 25.71 -32.50 10.65
CA GLU A 67 25.86 -32.76 9.23
C GLU A 67 25.00 -33.95 8.78
N LYS A 68 24.89 -34.99 9.62
CA LYS A 68 24.02 -36.14 9.36
C LYS A 68 22.55 -35.75 9.39
N LEU A 69 22.15 -34.84 10.29
CA LEU A 69 20.78 -34.33 10.32
C LEU A 69 20.42 -33.61 9.02
N VAL A 70 21.33 -32.77 8.52
CA VAL A 70 21.16 -32.08 7.23
C VAL A 70 21.04 -33.08 6.08
N GLU A 71 21.87 -34.13 6.07
CA GLU A 71 21.82 -35.20 5.07
C GLU A 71 20.49 -35.99 5.12
N GLU A 72 20.01 -36.35 6.30
CA GLU A 72 18.77 -37.13 6.46
C GLU A 72 17.50 -36.33 6.16
N LEU A 73 17.52 -35.01 6.36
CA LEU A 73 16.37 -34.15 6.03
C LEU A 73 16.19 -33.94 4.52
N ASP A 74 17.20 -34.25 3.70
CA ASP A 74 17.19 -34.14 2.23
C ASP A 74 16.67 -32.78 1.73
N ILE A 75 17.09 -31.70 2.39
CA ILE A 75 16.68 -30.33 2.05
C ILE A 75 17.48 -29.85 0.83
N GLU A 76 16.79 -29.20 -0.11
CA GLU A 76 17.43 -28.57 -1.26
C GLU A 76 18.50 -27.56 -0.81
N ARG A 77 19.74 -27.75 -1.27
CA ARG A 77 20.87 -26.93 -0.85
C ARG A 77 20.88 -25.59 -1.59
N ASP A 78 20.70 -24.52 -0.84
CA ASP A 78 20.98 -23.15 -1.27
C ASP A 78 22.35 -22.71 -0.75
N LEU A 79 23.30 -22.47 -1.66
CA LEU A 79 24.67 -22.03 -1.30
C LEU A 79 24.73 -20.61 -0.73
N SER A 80 23.63 -19.85 -0.82
CA SER A 80 23.54 -18.49 -0.26
C SER A 80 23.08 -18.45 1.20
N ARG A 81 22.68 -19.59 1.78
CA ARG A 81 22.09 -19.67 3.13
C ARG A 81 22.64 -20.84 3.93
N ASN A 82 22.39 -20.80 5.24
CA ASN A 82 22.63 -21.96 6.08
C ASN A 82 21.49 -22.99 5.87
N PRO A 83 21.77 -24.29 5.98
CA PRO A 83 20.85 -25.34 5.51
C PRO A 83 19.57 -25.50 6.35
N ILE A 84 19.57 -25.10 7.63
CA ILE A 84 18.44 -25.33 8.56
C ILE A 84 18.06 -24.06 9.34
N PHE A 85 19.02 -23.24 9.72
CA PHE A 85 18.78 -22.00 10.48
C PHE A 85 19.82 -20.95 10.14
N ASP A 86 19.38 -19.69 10.11
CA ASP A 86 20.24 -18.53 9.82
C ASP A 86 20.62 -17.76 11.11
N THR A 87 20.04 -18.13 12.26
CA THR A 87 20.29 -17.50 13.57
C THR A 87 20.88 -18.49 14.56
N MET A 88 21.97 -18.10 15.21
CA MET A 88 22.66 -18.85 16.25
C MET A 88 22.51 -18.17 17.61
N PHE A 89 22.20 -18.92 18.67
CA PHE A 89 22.21 -18.45 20.05
C PHE A 89 23.23 -19.24 20.88
N ILE A 90 24.15 -18.52 21.52
CA ILE A 90 25.26 -19.09 22.29
C ILE A 90 25.20 -18.54 23.71
N LEU A 91 25.03 -19.41 24.70
CA LEU A 91 25.20 -19.06 26.11
C LEU A 91 26.59 -19.51 26.59
N GLN A 92 27.47 -18.56 26.90
CA GLN A 92 28.82 -18.81 27.43
C GLN A 92 28.81 -18.80 28.96
N ASN A 93 28.93 -19.98 29.56
CA ASN A 93 28.99 -20.16 31.02
C ASN A 93 30.39 -20.57 31.53
N MET A 94 31.44 -20.44 30.71
CA MET A 94 32.80 -20.82 31.09
C MET A 94 33.61 -19.60 31.55
N ASN A 95 33.91 -19.55 32.85
CA ASN A 95 34.82 -18.56 33.43
C ASN A 95 36.27 -18.84 32.98
N VAL A 96 36.75 -18.12 31.97
CA VAL A 96 38.18 -18.05 31.66
C VAL A 96 38.75 -16.84 32.41
N GLY A 97 39.09 -17.04 33.68
CA GLY A 97 39.71 -16.00 34.50
C GLY A 97 41.09 -15.58 34.01
N SER A 98 41.60 -14.44 34.51
CA SER A 98 42.99 -14.03 34.26
C SER A 98 43.96 -15.01 34.92
N ILE A 99 44.97 -15.43 34.16
CA ILE A 99 46.04 -16.27 34.70
C ILE A 99 47.05 -15.32 35.35
N LYS A 100 47.19 -15.41 36.68
CA LYS A 100 48.21 -14.70 37.44
C LYS A 100 49.35 -15.66 37.74
N ALA A 101 50.54 -15.34 37.27
CA ALA A 101 51.77 -16.08 37.58
C ALA A 101 52.85 -15.08 38.03
N ASP A 102 53.27 -15.16 39.29
CA ASP A 102 54.28 -14.31 39.94
C ASP A 102 54.22 -12.80 39.62
N LYS A 103 54.93 -12.36 38.56
CA LYS A 103 55.04 -10.95 38.11
C LYS A 103 54.31 -10.65 36.80
N ILE A 104 53.57 -11.62 36.26
CA ILE A 104 52.87 -11.55 34.98
C ILE A 104 51.37 -11.70 35.23
N GLU A 105 50.62 -10.69 34.78
CA GLU A 105 49.17 -10.76 34.68
C GLU A 105 48.81 -10.98 33.20
N ILE A 106 48.20 -12.12 32.91
CA ILE A 106 47.70 -12.44 31.57
C ILE A 106 46.20 -12.15 31.56
N SER A 107 45.82 -11.09 30.85
CA SER A 107 44.43 -10.77 30.55
C SER A 107 44.07 -11.21 29.14
N ARG A 108 42.80 -11.58 28.93
CA ARG A 108 42.26 -11.85 27.60
C ARG A 108 42.31 -10.57 26.77
N TYR A 109 42.94 -10.63 25.60
CA TYR A 109 42.85 -9.57 24.61
C TYR A 109 41.58 -9.78 23.79
N GLU A 110 40.66 -8.82 23.79
CA GLU A 110 39.45 -8.87 22.97
C GLU A 110 39.81 -8.72 21.50
N TYR A 111 39.99 -9.86 20.83
CA TYR A 111 40.12 -9.90 19.39
C TYR A 111 38.74 -10.03 18.74
N ARG A 112 38.25 -8.94 18.15
CA ARG A 112 37.01 -8.96 17.37
C ARG A 112 37.25 -9.72 16.07
N ARG A 113 36.73 -10.95 15.97
CA ARG A 113 36.73 -11.70 14.71
C ARG A 113 35.83 -10.95 13.71
N GLY A 114 36.41 -10.46 12.62
CA GLY A 114 35.66 -9.77 11.56
C GLY A 114 34.88 -10.69 10.62
N MET A 115 34.42 -11.86 11.08
CA MET A 115 33.76 -12.86 10.25
C MET A 115 32.46 -13.34 10.92
N ALA A 116 31.32 -13.12 10.26
CA ALA A 116 30.04 -13.67 10.65
C ALA A 116 29.86 -15.05 10.03
N GLN A 117 29.58 -16.07 10.84
CA GLN A 117 29.36 -17.45 10.40
C GLN A 117 27.88 -17.73 10.08
N PHE A 118 26.98 -16.91 10.64
CA PHE A 118 25.55 -16.94 10.44
C PHE A 118 25.05 -15.51 10.14
N ASP A 119 23.83 -15.38 9.65
CA ASP A 119 23.21 -14.08 9.37
C ASP A 119 23.20 -13.22 10.64
N ILE A 120 22.77 -13.83 11.76
CA ILE A 120 22.84 -13.26 13.11
C ILE A 120 23.33 -14.35 14.09
N SER A 121 24.26 -13.99 14.97
CA SER A 121 24.67 -14.79 16.11
C SER A 121 24.58 -13.96 17.38
N ILE A 122 23.81 -14.42 18.35
CA ILE A 122 23.66 -13.78 19.65
C ILE A 122 24.48 -14.58 20.66
N VAL A 123 25.44 -13.92 21.29
CA VAL A 123 26.30 -14.50 22.32
C VAL A 123 25.94 -13.86 23.64
N ALA A 124 25.43 -14.64 24.59
CA ALA A 124 25.12 -14.21 25.94
C ALA A 124 26.17 -14.76 26.92
N GLU A 125 26.66 -13.92 27.83
CA GLU A 125 27.63 -14.27 28.88
C GLU A 125 27.13 -13.71 30.21
N GLU A 126 27.02 -14.57 31.22
CA GLU A 126 26.67 -14.15 32.57
C GLU A 126 27.94 -13.77 33.34
N ASN A 127 27.94 -12.57 33.93
CA ASN A 127 29.03 -12.10 34.79
C ASN A 127 28.48 -11.47 36.09
N SER A 128 29.38 -11.00 36.96
CA SER A 128 29.00 -10.43 38.26
C SER A 128 28.12 -9.16 38.18
N LYS A 129 27.98 -8.55 37.02
CA LYS A 129 27.13 -7.37 36.77
C LYS A 129 25.83 -7.70 36.05
N GLY A 130 25.60 -8.96 35.66
CA GLY A 130 24.41 -9.42 34.94
C GLY A 130 24.72 -10.11 33.63
N LEU A 131 23.74 -10.13 32.73
CA LEU A 131 23.84 -10.75 31.41
C LEU A 131 24.41 -9.76 30.38
N ASN A 132 25.60 -10.05 29.84
CA ASN A 132 26.16 -9.34 28.70
C ASN A 132 25.74 -10.07 27.41
N MET A 133 25.29 -9.34 26.39
CA MET A 133 24.92 -9.92 25.09
C MET A 133 25.62 -9.21 23.95
N GLU A 134 26.25 -9.98 23.06
CA GLU A 134 26.90 -9.52 21.85
C GLU A 134 26.13 -10.04 20.63
N ILE A 135 25.81 -9.15 19.69
CA ILE A 135 25.18 -9.53 18.41
C ILE A 135 26.22 -9.41 17.30
N ASN A 136 26.63 -10.55 16.78
CA ASN A 136 27.43 -10.69 15.57
C ASN A 136 26.51 -10.85 14.37
N TYR A 137 26.76 -10.13 13.29
CA TYR A 137 25.85 -10.11 12.14
C TYR A 137 26.58 -9.98 10.81
N CYS A 138 25.97 -10.52 9.76
CA CYS A 138 26.48 -10.44 8.39
C CYS A 138 26.28 -9.03 7.82
N THR A 139 27.36 -8.31 7.54
CA THR A 139 27.31 -6.91 7.07
C THR A 139 26.80 -6.74 5.63
N SER A 140 26.78 -7.82 4.84
CA SER A 140 26.11 -7.82 3.54
C SER A 140 24.59 -7.85 3.65
N LEU A 141 24.05 -8.28 4.80
CA LEU A 141 22.61 -8.40 5.07
C LEU A 141 22.09 -7.28 5.99
N PHE A 142 22.88 -6.91 7.00
CA PHE A 142 22.45 -5.95 8.01
C PHE A 142 23.40 -4.76 8.10
N ASN A 143 22.81 -3.57 8.18
CA ASN A 143 23.53 -2.38 8.60
C ASN A 143 23.53 -2.27 10.13
N ARG A 144 24.51 -1.54 10.66
CA ARG A 144 24.70 -1.35 12.11
C ARG A 144 23.46 -0.78 12.81
N LYS A 145 22.79 0.22 12.23
CA LYS A 145 21.63 0.87 12.85
C LYS A 145 20.46 -0.11 13.04
N THR A 146 20.25 -1.01 12.09
CA THR A 146 19.22 -2.05 12.20
C THR A 146 19.50 -2.98 13.38
N VAL A 147 20.75 -3.36 13.60
CA VAL A 147 21.14 -4.27 14.69
C VAL A 147 21.14 -3.57 16.04
N GLU A 148 21.53 -2.30 16.11
CA GLU A 148 21.40 -1.49 17.33
C GLU A 148 19.94 -1.37 17.76
N ARG A 149 19.02 -1.14 16.81
CA ARG A 149 17.58 -1.18 17.08
C ARG A 149 17.11 -2.57 17.54
N LEU A 150 17.60 -3.65 16.93
CA LEU A 150 17.29 -5.01 17.37
C LEU A 150 17.75 -5.28 18.80
N ALA A 151 18.93 -4.80 19.18
CA ALA A 151 19.40 -4.86 20.56
C ALA A 151 18.48 -4.10 21.52
N GLY A 152 18.04 -2.90 21.14
CA GLY A 152 17.07 -2.10 21.91
C GLY A 152 15.75 -2.83 22.13
N HIS A 153 15.20 -3.43 21.07
CA HIS A 153 13.98 -4.22 21.16
C HIS A 153 14.13 -5.46 22.06
N TYR A 154 15.28 -6.15 22.01
CA TYR A 154 15.58 -7.26 22.93
C TYR A 154 15.52 -6.82 24.40
N VAL A 155 16.13 -5.66 24.71
CA VAL A 155 16.09 -5.09 26.06
C VAL A 155 14.66 -4.74 26.47
N ASN A 156 13.85 -4.19 25.57
CA ASN A 156 12.46 -3.84 25.88
C ASN A 156 11.59 -5.08 26.14
N ILE A 157 11.76 -6.13 25.33
CA ILE A 157 11.12 -7.43 25.55
C ILE A 157 11.49 -7.96 26.93
N PHE A 158 12.78 -7.93 27.31
CA PHE A 158 13.21 -8.41 28.64
C PHE A 158 12.59 -7.63 29.79
N LYS A 159 12.48 -6.29 29.68
CA LYS A 159 11.79 -5.49 30.70
C LYS A 159 10.34 -5.92 30.87
N HIS A 160 9.63 -6.05 29.74
CA HIS A 160 8.21 -6.41 29.75
C HIS A 160 7.96 -7.79 30.38
N VAL A 161 8.70 -8.82 29.96
CA VAL A 161 8.48 -10.20 30.44
C VAL A 161 8.94 -10.42 31.88
N VAL A 162 9.84 -9.58 32.40
CA VAL A 162 10.22 -9.59 33.82
C VAL A 162 9.14 -8.95 34.69
N GLU A 163 8.47 -7.91 34.17
CA GLU A 163 7.36 -7.24 34.87
C GLU A 163 6.08 -8.08 34.85
N ASP A 164 5.75 -8.71 33.72
CA ASP A 164 4.58 -9.59 33.58
C ASP A 164 4.89 -10.86 32.76
N PRO A 165 5.38 -11.93 33.42
CA PRO A 165 5.61 -13.23 32.77
C PRO A 165 4.31 -13.91 32.28
N GLY A 166 3.15 -13.47 32.78
CA GLY A 166 1.84 -14.00 32.40
C GLY A 166 1.28 -13.41 31.10
N ALA A 167 1.90 -12.34 30.58
CA ALA A 167 1.46 -11.68 29.35
C ALA A 167 1.48 -12.63 28.15
N ARG A 168 0.53 -12.47 27.24
CA ARG A 168 0.50 -13.21 25.98
C ARG A 168 1.58 -12.69 25.04
N LEU A 169 2.12 -13.56 24.18
CA LEU A 169 3.22 -13.17 23.29
C LEU A 169 2.90 -11.96 22.38
N HIS A 170 1.64 -11.78 21.97
CA HIS A 170 1.23 -10.60 21.18
C HIS A 170 1.09 -9.30 21.96
N GLU A 171 1.02 -9.38 23.30
CA GLU A 171 0.92 -8.22 24.20
C GLU A 171 2.31 -7.65 24.53
N ILE A 172 3.36 -8.46 24.33
CA ILE A 172 4.74 -8.05 24.57
C ILE A 172 5.15 -7.01 23.52
N ASN A 173 5.25 -5.76 23.97
CA ASN A 173 5.69 -4.68 23.10
C ASN A 173 7.22 -4.68 22.97
N MET A 174 7.72 -4.75 21.73
CA MET A 174 9.14 -4.67 21.43
C MET A 174 9.65 -3.25 21.21
N LEU A 175 8.76 -2.31 20.88
CA LEU A 175 9.12 -0.93 20.54
C LEU A 175 9.31 -0.09 21.81
N ASP A 176 10.30 0.81 21.77
CA ASP A 176 10.41 1.84 22.80
C ASP A 176 9.39 2.99 22.57
N ASP A 177 9.22 3.84 23.58
CA ASP A 177 8.28 4.98 23.54
C ASP A 177 8.61 5.96 22.40
N GLY A 178 9.88 6.11 22.05
CA GLY A 178 10.35 6.99 20.99
C GLY A 178 9.95 6.46 19.60
N GLU A 179 10.16 5.18 19.36
CA GLU A 179 9.75 4.50 18.12
C GLU A 179 8.23 4.46 17.99
N TRP A 180 7.52 4.16 19.09
CA TRP A 180 6.06 4.17 19.09
C TRP A 180 5.53 5.58 18.77
N LYS A 181 6.10 6.62 19.40
CA LYS A 181 5.74 8.01 19.09
C LYS A 181 6.02 8.35 17.63
N GLN A 182 7.16 7.94 17.09
CA GLN A 182 7.51 8.22 15.70
C GLN A 182 6.51 7.59 14.72
N LEU A 183 6.15 6.33 14.94
CA LEU A 183 5.23 5.58 14.07
C LEU A 183 3.79 6.10 14.15
N ILE A 184 3.33 6.44 15.35
CA ILE A 184 1.93 6.81 15.58
C ILE A 184 1.68 8.29 15.37
N TYR A 185 2.60 9.17 15.79
CA TYR A 185 2.41 10.61 15.71
C TYR A 185 3.27 11.25 14.63
N ASP A 186 4.59 11.06 14.65
CA ASP A 186 5.47 11.88 13.79
C ASP A 186 5.25 11.59 12.30
N PHE A 187 5.09 10.32 11.91
CA PHE A 187 4.78 9.93 10.53
C PHE A 187 3.35 10.28 10.10
N ASN A 188 2.41 10.35 11.04
CA ASN A 188 0.99 10.60 10.75
C ASN A 188 0.57 12.06 10.95
N ASN A 189 1.50 12.94 11.38
CA ASN A 189 1.26 14.37 11.54
C ASN A 189 1.15 15.07 10.16
N THR A 190 0.05 14.79 9.48
CA THR A 190 -0.25 15.17 8.10
C THR A 190 -1.46 16.10 8.02
N GLU A 191 -1.88 16.66 9.16
CA GLU A 191 -2.96 17.63 9.22
C GLU A 191 -2.63 18.84 8.34
N ALA A 192 -3.57 19.20 7.47
CA ALA A 192 -3.43 20.30 6.53
C ALA A 192 -4.74 21.07 6.39
N ASP A 193 -4.61 22.37 6.18
CA ASP A 193 -5.73 23.23 5.79
C ASP A 193 -5.95 23.15 4.28
N TYR A 194 -7.22 23.03 3.89
CA TYR A 194 -7.71 22.96 2.52
C TYR A 194 -9.23 23.21 2.55
N PRO A 195 -9.89 23.56 1.43
CA PRO A 195 -11.31 23.90 1.42
C PRO A 195 -12.21 22.66 1.60
N ARG A 196 -12.31 22.16 2.84
CA ARG A 196 -13.02 20.92 3.23
C ARG A 196 -14.52 20.92 2.92
N ASP A 197 -15.12 22.12 2.91
CA ASP A 197 -16.56 22.29 2.70
C ASP A 197 -16.95 22.48 1.22
N LYS A 198 -15.95 22.61 0.32
CA LYS A 198 -16.19 22.79 -1.12
C LYS A 198 -16.27 21.45 -1.85
N LEU A 199 -17.08 21.44 -2.90
CA LEU A 199 -17.17 20.36 -3.88
C LEU A 199 -16.26 20.66 -5.08
N ILE A 200 -15.92 19.62 -5.85
CA ILE A 200 -15.05 19.77 -7.02
C ILE A 200 -15.70 20.62 -8.11
N ASN A 201 -17.02 20.55 -8.27
CA ASN A 201 -17.75 21.41 -9.22
C ASN A 201 -17.75 22.88 -8.76
N GLU A 202 -17.84 23.17 -7.47
CA GLU A 202 -17.77 24.55 -6.96
C GLU A 202 -16.39 25.16 -7.23
N LEU A 203 -15.32 24.39 -7.06
CA LEU A 203 -13.96 24.83 -7.41
C LEU A 203 -13.79 25.10 -8.91
N PHE A 204 -14.46 24.32 -9.76
CA PHE A 204 -14.49 24.56 -11.21
C PHE A 204 -15.34 25.79 -11.58
N GLU A 205 -16.50 25.96 -10.93
CA GLU A 205 -17.39 27.10 -11.14
C GLU A 205 -16.69 28.43 -10.82
N GLU A 206 -15.85 28.47 -9.78
CA GLU A 206 -15.02 29.64 -9.45
C GLU A 206 -14.02 29.99 -10.56
N GLN A 207 -13.43 28.98 -11.22
CA GLN A 207 -12.57 29.22 -12.38
C GLN A 207 -13.39 29.67 -13.60
N ALA A 208 -14.57 29.08 -13.81
CA ALA A 208 -15.44 29.43 -14.92
C ALA A 208 -16.02 30.85 -14.83
N GLU A 209 -16.36 31.30 -13.62
CA GLU A 209 -16.83 32.67 -13.38
C GLU A 209 -15.69 33.68 -13.53
N SER A 210 -14.50 33.38 -12.99
CA SER A 210 -13.36 34.29 -13.05
C SER A 210 -12.69 34.35 -14.42
N ARG A 211 -12.77 33.29 -15.23
CA ARG A 211 -12.07 33.14 -16.52
C ARG A 211 -12.88 32.43 -17.59
N PRO A 212 -14.08 32.94 -17.95
CA PRO A 212 -14.98 32.24 -18.86
C PRO A 212 -14.38 32.01 -20.26
N ASN A 213 -13.49 32.89 -20.73
CA ASN A 213 -12.91 32.84 -22.07
C ASN A 213 -11.58 32.07 -22.15
N SER A 214 -11.06 31.57 -21.02
CA SER A 214 -9.82 30.77 -21.02
C SER A 214 -10.12 29.35 -21.51
N ILE A 215 -9.18 28.75 -22.25
CA ILE A 215 -9.30 27.36 -22.72
C ILE A 215 -9.27 26.41 -21.51
N ALA A 216 -10.27 25.54 -21.40
CA ALA A 216 -10.37 24.49 -20.39
C ALA A 216 -9.92 23.13 -20.95
N ALA A 217 -10.44 22.73 -22.10
CA ALA A 217 -10.26 21.41 -22.67
C ALA A 217 -9.89 21.46 -24.16
N ILE A 218 -8.99 20.58 -24.59
CA ILE A 218 -8.49 20.45 -25.97
C ILE A 218 -8.59 18.98 -26.40
N TYR A 219 -9.14 18.71 -27.58
CA TYR A 219 -9.13 17.39 -28.19
C TYR A 219 -9.15 17.52 -29.71
N GLU A 220 -8.20 16.87 -30.41
CA GLU A 220 -8.11 16.85 -31.89
C GLU A 220 -8.27 18.25 -32.55
N GLY A 221 -7.59 19.26 -32.00
CA GLY A 221 -7.63 20.64 -32.51
C GLY A 221 -8.91 21.42 -32.19
N LYS A 222 -9.92 20.79 -31.58
CA LYS A 222 -11.09 21.46 -31.01
C LYS A 222 -10.82 21.86 -29.58
N THR A 223 -11.48 22.93 -29.14
CA THR A 223 -11.32 23.47 -27.79
C THR A 223 -12.66 23.82 -27.17
N LEU A 224 -12.77 23.67 -25.84
CA LEU A 224 -13.78 24.32 -25.03
C LEU A 224 -13.11 25.30 -24.08
N THR A 225 -13.69 26.49 -23.96
CA THR A 225 -13.40 27.42 -22.88
C THR A 225 -14.05 26.97 -21.57
N TYR A 226 -13.59 27.51 -20.45
CA TYR A 226 -14.21 27.28 -19.13
C TYR A 226 -15.71 27.66 -19.13
N GLY A 227 -16.08 28.77 -19.77
CA GLY A 227 -17.46 29.23 -19.88
C GLY A 227 -18.33 28.27 -20.71
N GLU A 228 -17.84 27.84 -21.87
CA GLU A 228 -18.55 26.90 -22.74
C GLU A 228 -18.72 25.52 -22.08
N LEU A 229 -17.68 25.01 -21.43
CA LEU A 229 -17.76 23.75 -20.69
C LEU A 229 -18.74 23.87 -19.51
N ASN A 230 -18.70 24.97 -18.76
CA ASN A 230 -19.62 25.19 -17.64
C ASN A 230 -21.08 25.28 -18.10
N SER A 231 -21.34 26.05 -19.17
CA SER A 231 -22.68 26.21 -19.75
C SER A 231 -23.26 24.86 -20.21
N ARG A 232 -22.52 24.10 -21.02
CA ARG A 232 -22.95 22.77 -21.50
C ARG A 232 -23.15 21.77 -20.35
N ALA A 233 -22.23 21.75 -19.37
CA ALA A 233 -22.35 20.87 -18.21
C ALA A 233 -23.55 21.24 -17.32
N ASN A 234 -23.87 22.53 -17.17
CA ASN A 234 -25.02 23.02 -16.40
C ASN A 234 -26.35 22.62 -17.04
N GLN A 235 -26.45 22.68 -18.37
CA GLN A 235 -27.63 22.25 -19.10
C GLN A 235 -27.82 20.73 -18.98
N LEU A 236 -26.75 19.95 -19.18
CA LEU A 236 -26.78 18.50 -18.97
C LEU A 236 -27.15 18.14 -17.52
N ALA A 237 -26.63 18.86 -16.54
CA ALA A 237 -26.96 18.63 -15.13
C ALA A 237 -28.47 18.80 -14.85
N ARG A 238 -29.14 19.77 -15.50
CA ARG A 238 -30.60 19.93 -15.39
C ARG A 238 -31.36 18.80 -16.07
N VAL A 239 -30.90 18.36 -17.24
CA VAL A 239 -31.48 17.19 -17.92
C VAL A 239 -31.39 15.96 -17.00
N LEU A 240 -30.21 15.71 -16.42
CA LEU A 240 -29.99 14.62 -15.46
C LEU A 240 -30.91 14.73 -14.23
N ARG A 241 -31.03 15.92 -13.62
CA ARG A 241 -31.98 16.14 -12.51
C ARG A 241 -33.43 15.88 -12.93
N GLY A 242 -33.82 16.29 -14.14
CA GLY A 242 -35.13 15.98 -14.73
C GLY A 242 -35.37 14.48 -14.96
N LYS A 243 -34.31 13.68 -15.11
CA LYS A 243 -34.36 12.21 -15.15
C LYS A 243 -34.29 11.54 -13.77
N GLY A 244 -34.29 12.32 -12.68
CA GLY A 244 -34.32 11.82 -11.31
C GLY A 244 -32.97 11.64 -10.63
N ILE A 245 -31.88 12.14 -11.23
CA ILE A 245 -30.56 12.17 -10.59
C ILE A 245 -30.59 13.13 -9.40
N LYS A 246 -30.13 12.64 -8.24
CA LYS A 246 -30.03 13.36 -6.97
C LYS A 246 -28.63 13.15 -6.38
N ALA A 247 -28.37 13.73 -5.20
CA ALA A 247 -27.16 13.44 -4.44
C ALA A 247 -26.97 11.93 -4.26
N ASP A 248 -25.74 11.45 -4.47
CA ASP A 248 -25.31 10.04 -4.40
C ASP A 248 -25.92 9.09 -5.46
N SER A 249 -26.68 9.61 -6.44
CA SER A 249 -27.04 8.83 -7.63
C SER A 249 -25.80 8.51 -8.46
N ILE A 250 -25.66 7.25 -8.90
CA ILE A 250 -24.58 6.84 -9.79
C ILE A 250 -25.07 6.96 -11.25
N VAL A 251 -24.30 7.64 -12.08
CA VAL A 251 -24.56 7.80 -13.52
C VAL A 251 -23.44 7.14 -14.30
N GLY A 252 -23.79 6.20 -15.18
CA GLY A 252 -22.83 5.56 -16.07
C GLY A 252 -22.34 6.55 -17.14
N VAL A 253 -21.05 6.58 -17.39
CA VAL A 253 -20.43 7.38 -18.46
C VAL A 253 -19.65 6.43 -19.35
N MET A 254 -20.20 6.13 -20.53
CA MET A 254 -19.61 5.19 -21.49
C MET A 254 -19.29 5.91 -22.81
N LEU A 255 -18.13 6.56 -22.84
CA LEU A 255 -17.63 7.35 -23.97
C LEU A 255 -16.15 7.05 -24.22
N ASN A 256 -15.70 7.32 -25.45
CA ASN A 256 -14.27 7.45 -25.74
C ASN A 256 -13.77 8.84 -25.33
N ARG A 257 -12.44 9.04 -25.29
CA ARG A 257 -11.87 10.37 -25.02
C ARG A 257 -12.42 11.39 -26.02
N SER A 258 -12.97 12.48 -25.49
CA SER A 258 -13.67 13.51 -26.26
C SER A 258 -13.96 14.72 -25.36
N LEU A 259 -14.37 15.83 -25.96
CA LEU A 259 -14.86 16.99 -25.20
C LEU A 259 -16.20 16.66 -24.51
N GLU A 260 -17.03 15.86 -25.16
CA GLU A 260 -18.30 15.34 -24.67
C GLU A 260 -18.13 14.47 -23.43
N MET A 261 -17.06 13.67 -23.34
CA MET A 261 -16.72 12.92 -22.12
C MET A 261 -16.56 13.88 -20.93
N MET A 262 -15.86 14.99 -21.12
CA MET A 262 -15.66 15.98 -20.05
C MET A 262 -16.94 16.73 -19.69
N ILE A 263 -17.77 17.09 -20.69
CA ILE A 263 -19.11 17.65 -20.47
C ILE A 263 -19.96 16.67 -19.65
N GLY A 264 -19.95 15.39 -20.01
CA GLY A 264 -20.66 14.31 -19.32
C GLY A 264 -20.25 14.19 -17.87
N ILE A 265 -18.95 14.08 -17.61
CA ILE A 265 -18.40 13.97 -16.25
C ILE A 265 -18.77 15.20 -15.41
N MET A 266 -18.54 16.42 -15.91
CA MET A 266 -18.90 17.64 -15.18
C MET A 266 -20.41 17.78 -14.97
N GLY A 267 -21.22 17.40 -15.97
CA GLY A 267 -22.68 17.43 -15.89
C GLY A 267 -23.21 16.49 -14.81
N VAL A 268 -22.64 15.28 -14.69
CA VAL A 268 -23.00 14.33 -13.62
C VAL A 268 -22.67 14.90 -12.25
N VAL A 269 -21.46 15.41 -12.06
CA VAL A 269 -21.02 15.96 -10.78
C VAL A 269 -21.86 17.18 -10.40
N LYS A 270 -22.17 18.06 -11.34
CA LYS A 270 -23.05 19.23 -11.13
C LYS A 270 -24.51 18.86 -10.89
N ALA A 271 -24.98 17.75 -11.46
CA ALA A 271 -26.31 17.22 -11.16
C ALA A 271 -26.40 16.76 -9.69
N GLY A 272 -25.25 16.51 -9.04
CA GLY A 272 -25.11 15.99 -7.68
C GLY A 272 -24.78 14.49 -7.63
N GLY A 273 -24.70 13.84 -8.80
CA GLY A 273 -24.39 12.42 -8.91
C GLY A 273 -22.90 12.11 -8.97
N ALA A 274 -22.59 10.83 -8.84
CA ALA A 274 -21.25 10.27 -9.02
C ALA A 274 -21.12 9.63 -10.39
N TYR A 275 -20.05 9.93 -11.13
CA TYR A 275 -19.83 9.29 -12.41
C TYR A 275 -19.21 7.90 -12.23
N LEU A 276 -19.70 6.93 -12.99
CA LEU A 276 -19.14 5.59 -13.13
C LEU A 276 -18.56 5.46 -14.55
N PRO A 277 -17.24 5.50 -14.73
CA PRO A 277 -16.63 5.32 -16.04
C PRO A 277 -16.76 3.87 -16.50
N ILE A 278 -17.29 3.66 -17.70
CA ILE A 278 -17.44 2.35 -18.33
C ILE A 278 -16.74 2.40 -19.68
N SER A 279 -15.78 1.51 -19.94
CA SER A 279 -15.14 1.48 -21.26
C SER A 279 -16.10 0.87 -22.28
N PRO A 280 -16.29 1.51 -23.46
CA PRO A 280 -17.00 0.90 -24.58
C PRO A 280 -16.38 -0.44 -25.05
N GLU A 281 -15.10 -0.66 -24.78
CA GLU A 281 -14.37 -1.89 -25.16
C GLU A 281 -14.65 -3.07 -24.21
N TYR A 282 -15.35 -2.85 -23.10
CA TYR A 282 -15.64 -3.94 -22.16
C TYR A 282 -16.64 -4.95 -22.75
N PRO A 283 -16.46 -6.26 -22.46
CA PRO A 283 -17.44 -7.27 -22.84
C PRO A 283 -18.83 -6.95 -22.27
N ARG A 284 -19.88 -7.29 -23.02
CA ARG A 284 -21.28 -7.05 -22.66
C ARG A 284 -21.60 -7.44 -21.22
N ASP A 285 -21.27 -8.66 -20.84
CA ASP A 285 -21.63 -9.21 -19.53
C ASP A 285 -21.00 -8.41 -18.39
N ARG A 286 -19.80 -7.86 -18.62
CA ARG A 286 -19.13 -6.98 -17.66
C ARG A 286 -19.85 -5.65 -17.52
N VAL A 287 -20.29 -5.05 -18.62
CA VAL A 287 -21.07 -3.80 -18.61
C VAL A 287 -22.39 -4.01 -17.88
N LEU A 288 -23.14 -5.06 -18.23
CA LEU A 288 -24.41 -5.40 -17.59
C LEU A 288 -24.24 -5.60 -16.08
N TYR A 289 -23.23 -6.38 -15.67
CA TYR A 289 -22.90 -6.58 -14.27
C TYR A 289 -22.62 -5.25 -13.54
N MET A 290 -21.82 -4.36 -14.15
CA MET A 290 -21.51 -3.06 -13.54
C MET A 290 -22.76 -2.19 -13.40
N LEU A 291 -23.64 -2.17 -14.40
CA LEU A 291 -24.89 -1.39 -14.35
C LEU A 291 -25.85 -1.93 -13.28
N GLU A 292 -25.99 -3.26 -13.19
CA GLU A 292 -26.84 -3.92 -12.19
C GLU A 292 -26.29 -3.73 -10.76
N ASP A 293 -25.01 -4.02 -10.52
CA ASP A 293 -24.37 -3.93 -9.20
C ASP A 293 -24.30 -2.49 -8.68
N SER A 294 -24.14 -1.50 -9.57
CA SER A 294 -24.16 -0.08 -9.20
C SER A 294 -25.55 0.56 -9.13
N GLY A 295 -26.60 -0.12 -9.59
CA GLY A 295 -27.95 0.44 -9.66
C GLY A 295 -28.07 1.67 -10.56
N VAL A 296 -27.25 1.77 -11.61
CA VAL A 296 -27.27 2.89 -12.56
C VAL A 296 -28.63 2.95 -13.28
N SER A 297 -29.31 4.09 -13.16
CA SER A 297 -30.58 4.34 -13.85
C SER A 297 -30.44 5.21 -15.11
N VAL A 298 -29.30 5.89 -15.27
CA VAL A 298 -29.00 6.75 -16.43
C VAL A 298 -27.60 6.46 -16.95
N LEU A 299 -27.46 6.27 -18.26
CA LEU A 299 -26.21 6.02 -18.96
C LEU A 299 -25.97 7.09 -20.02
N LEU A 300 -24.84 7.79 -19.93
CA LEU A 300 -24.37 8.74 -20.93
C LEU A 300 -23.56 8.03 -22.01
N MET A 301 -23.88 8.30 -23.28
CA MET A 301 -23.25 7.70 -24.46
C MET A 301 -23.05 8.72 -25.58
N GLN A 302 -22.36 8.30 -26.64
CA GLN A 302 -22.25 9.03 -27.90
C GLN A 302 -22.64 8.12 -29.07
N ASN A 303 -23.46 8.61 -30.01
CA ASN A 303 -23.98 7.86 -31.16
C ASN A 303 -22.91 7.27 -32.10
N THR A 304 -21.65 7.70 -31.98
CA THR A 304 -20.52 7.24 -32.80
C THR A 304 -19.93 5.89 -32.36
N ILE A 305 -20.43 5.29 -31.28
CA ILE A 305 -20.01 3.96 -30.84
C ILE A 305 -20.74 2.91 -31.68
N ASP A 306 -19.97 2.22 -32.54
CA ASP A 306 -20.37 1.41 -33.69
C ASP A 306 -21.53 0.41 -33.51
N ASN A 307 -22.12 0.01 -34.65
CA ASN A 307 -23.36 -0.76 -34.75
C ASN A 307 -23.38 -2.17 -34.11
N GLU A 308 -22.25 -2.68 -33.61
CA GLU A 308 -22.07 -3.94 -32.88
C GLU A 308 -22.03 -3.76 -31.35
N ASN A 309 -22.46 -2.59 -30.85
CA ASN A 309 -22.39 -2.24 -29.43
C ASN A 309 -23.20 -3.21 -28.53
N PRO A 310 -22.63 -3.71 -27.40
CA PRO A 310 -23.36 -4.49 -26.39
C PRO A 310 -24.66 -3.84 -25.87
N VAL A 311 -24.85 -2.53 -26.09
CA VAL A 311 -25.98 -1.72 -25.59
C VAL A 311 -27.24 -1.75 -26.46
N LYS A 312 -27.20 -2.12 -27.75
CA LYS A 312 -28.44 -2.20 -28.58
C LYS A 312 -29.50 -3.15 -28.02
N ALA A 313 -29.11 -4.03 -27.10
CA ALA A 313 -30.01 -4.90 -26.36
C ALA A 313 -30.26 -4.47 -24.90
N ILE A 314 -29.53 -3.50 -24.35
CA ILE A 314 -29.88 -2.85 -23.07
C ILE A 314 -31.16 -2.02 -23.26
N ASP A 315 -31.33 -1.40 -24.43
CA ASP A 315 -32.56 -0.68 -24.80
C ASP A 315 -33.81 -1.59 -24.76
N ASN A 316 -33.64 -2.90 -24.97
CA ASN A 316 -34.74 -3.87 -24.87
C ASN A 316 -35.12 -4.27 -23.43
N GLU A 317 -34.27 -4.01 -22.44
CA GLU A 317 -34.52 -4.39 -21.03
C GLU A 317 -35.17 -3.28 -20.20
N LYS A 318 -35.35 -2.07 -20.75
CA LYS A 318 -36.09 -0.91 -20.16
C LYS A 318 -35.59 -0.37 -18.80
N THR A 319 -34.51 -0.90 -18.22
CA THR A 319 -34.08 -0.55 -16.86
C THR A 319 -33.18 0.69 -16.78
N VAL A 320 -32.47 1.04 -17.86
CA VAL A 320 -31.49 2.14 -17.88
C VAL A 320 -31.86 3.15 -18.97
N GLN A 321 -31.97 4.43 -18.61
CA GLN A 321 -32.24 5.51 -19.56
C GLN A 321 -30.95 5.97 -20.23
N ILE A 322 -30.91 5.95 -21.56
CA ILE A 322 -29.75 6.40 -22.33
C ILE A 322 -29.92 7.89 -22.69
N ILE A 323 -28.87 8.68 -22.47
CA ILE A 323 -28.76 10.06 -22.95
C ILE A 323 -27.60 10.12 -23.94
N ASP A 324 -27.91 10.48 -25.18
CA ASP A 324 -26.91 10.69 -26.23
C ASP A 324 -26.33 12.10 -26.13
N LEU A 325 -25.04 12.21 -25.80
CA LEU A 325 -24.35 13.49 -25.68
C LEU A 325 -24.11 14.18 -27.02
N SER A 326 -24.39 13.52 -28.16
CA SER A 326 -24.40 14.12 -29.50
C SER A 326 -25.70 14.85 -29.84
N ASP A 327 -26.76 14.65 -29.06
CA ASP A 327 -28.04 15.33 -29.28
C ASP A 327 -27.96 16.77 -28.75
N GLU A 328 -27.74 17.73 -29.64
CA GLU A 328 -27.63 19.15 -29.27
C GLU A 328 -28.91 19.72 -28.63
N SER A 329 -30.06 19.03 -28.72
CA SER A 329 -31.30 19.47 -28.05
C SER A 329 -31.22 19.43 -26.52
N ILE A 330 -30.27 18.69 -25.93
CA ILE A 330 -30.07 18.63 -24.48
C ILE A 330 -29.31 19.85 -23.93
N TYR A 331 -28.75 20.69 -24.81
CA TYR A 331 -27.94 21.88 -24.50
C TYR A 331 -28.64 23.21 -24.84
N THR A 332 -29.98 23.26 -24.75
CA THR A 332 -30.76 24.46 -25.08
C THR A 332 -31.42 25.14 -23.87
N GLY A 333 -31.27 24.57 -22.68
CA GLY A 333 -31.90 25.07 -21.46
C GLY A 333 -31.13 26.19 -20.76
N ASP A 334 -31.59 26.57 -19.57
CA ASP A 334 -30.88 27.45 -18.64
C ASP A 334 -29.50 26.90 -18.31
N ASP A 335 -28.48 27.74 -18.46
CA ASP A 335 -27.07 27.40 -18.32
C ASP A 335 -26.41 28.00 -17.06
N SER A 336 -27.18 28.62 -16.17
CA SER A 336 -26.70 29.05 -14.85
C SER A 336 -26.27 27.86 -13.98
N ASN A 337 -25.43 28.07 -12.97
CA ASN A 337 -25.00 26.98 -12.09
C ASN A 337 -26.21 26.37 -11.34
N PRO A 338 -26.41 25.04 -11.37
CA PRO A 338 -27.48 24.39 -10.62
C PRO A 338 -27.31 24.61 -9.11
N GLU A 339 -28.42 24.68 -8.38
CA GLU A 339 -28.39 24.76 -6.91
C GLU A 339 -27.62 23.58 -6.29
N ARG A 340 -26.87 23.84 -5.22
CA ARG A 340 -26.13 22.81 -4.47
C ARG A 340 -27.10 21.86 -3.77
N ILE A 341 -27.00 20.58 -4.10
CA ILE A 341 -27.74 19.50 -3.41
C ILE A 341 -26.83 18.47 -2.71
N SER A 342 -25.53 18.51 -3.02
CA SER A 342 -24.53 17.56 -2.50
C SER A 342 -23.72 18.16 -1.34
N THR A 343 -23.18 17.27 -0.52
CA THR A 343 -22.29 17.61 0.61
C THR A 343 -20.87 17.11 0.33
N PRO A 344 -19.84 17.53 1.09
CA PRO A 344 -18.49 16.97 0.93
C PRO A 344 -18.41 15.46 1.15
N ALA A 345 -19.38 14.86 1.87
CA ALA A 345 -19.50 13.42 2.07
C ALA A 345 -20.29 12.72 0.95
N SER A 346 -20.85 13.46 0.00
CA SER A 346 -21.52 12.87 -1.17
C SER A 346 -20.50 12.29 -2.14
N LEU A 347 -20.92 11.29 -2.91
CA LEU A 347 -20.09 10.60 -3.89
C LEU A 347 -19.73 11.52 -5.07
N ALA A 348 -18.44 11.54 -5.44
CA ALA A 348 -17.94 12.20 -6.64
C ALA A 348 -17.79 11.23 -7.81
N TYR A 349 -17.33 10.00 -7.54
CA TYR A 349 -17.17 8.96 -8.55
C TYR A 349 -17.17 7.55 -7.97
N VAL A 350 -17.41 6.57 -8.84
CA VAL A 350 -17.31 5.14 -8.53
C VAL A 350 -16.43 4.47 -9.57
N ILE A 351 -15.35 3.79 -9.16
CA ILE A 351 -14.47 3.07 -10.10
C ILE A 351 -14.43 1.59 -9.73
N TYR A 352 -14.68 0.72 -10.70
CA TYR A 352 -14.61 -0.73 -10.49
C TYR A 352 -13.18 -1.25 -10.57
N THR A 353 -12.80 -2.05 -9.59
CA THR A 353 -11.51 -2.73 -9.53
C THR A 353 -11.69 -4.24 -9.69
N SER A 354 -10.63 -4.94 -10.12
CA SER A 354 -10.60 -6.40 -10.14
C SER A 354 -10.67 -6.92 -8.69
N GLY A 355 -11.83 -7.36 -8.25
CA GLY A 355 -11.97 -7.92 -6.90
C GLY A 355 -11.16 -9.20 -6.76
N SER A 356 -10.46 -9.39 -5.64
CA SER A 356 -9.73 -10.62 -5.30
C SER A 356 -10.63 -11.87 -5.29
N THR A 357 -11.94 -11.68 -5.16
CA THR A 357 -12.97 -12.72 -5.19
C THR A 357 -13.47 -13.05 -6.61
N GLY A 358 -12.83 -12.53 -7.65
CA GLY A 358 -13.19 -12.76 -9.07
C GLY A 358 -14.31 -11.87 -9.61
N LYS A 359 -15.18 -11.32 -8.75
CA LYS A 359 -16.20 -10.32 -9.12
C LYS A 359 -15.68 -8.90 -8.94
N PRO A 360 -15.76 -8.02 -9.95
CA PRO A 360 -15.39 -6.62 -9.83
C PRO A 360 -16.20 -5.90 -8.73
N LYS A 361 -15.58 -4.93 -8.04
CA LYS A 361 -16.23 -4.14 -6.98
C LYS A 361 -16.05 -2.65 -7.23
N GLY A 362 -17.11 -1.86 -7.08
CA GLY A 362 -17.09 -0.40 -7.20
C GLY A 362 -16.52 0.27 -5.95
N ALA A 363 -15.36 0.94 -6.07
CA ALA A 363 -14.83 1.82 -5.04
C ALA A 363 -15.56 3.18 -5.12
N MET A 364 -16.32 3.51 -4.08
CA MET A 364 -17.11 4.74 -3.99
C MET A 364 -16.29 5.83 -3.30
N ILE A 365 -16.02 6.94 -3.99
CA ILE A 365 -15.17 8.02 -3.49
C ILE A 365 -15.96 9.31 -3.35
N GLU A 366 -15.87 9.91 -2.17
CA GLU A 366 -16.55 11.15 -1.81
C GLU A 366 -15.82 12.40 -2.32
N HIS A 367 -16.53 13.51 -2.45
CA HIS A 367 -15.97 14.81 -2.82
C HIS A 367 -14.81 15.25 -1.92
N ARG A 368 -14.95 15.14 -0.59
CA ARG A 368 -13.90 15.56 0.35
C ARG A 368 -12.58 14.83 0.13
N SER A 369 -12.64 13.54 -0.24
CA SER A 369 -11.46 12.72 -0.52
C SER A 369 -10.76 13.18 -1.80
N LEU A 370 -11.53 13.47 -2.86
CA LEU A 370 -11.00 14.03 -4.09
C LEU A 370 -10.38 15.42 -3.87
N VAL A 371 -11.11 16.32 -3.22
CA VAL A 371 -10.65 17.69 -2.95
C VAL A 371 -9.38 17.68 -2.10
N ASN A 372 -9.32 16.85 -1.05
CA ASN A 372 -8.10 16.67 -0.25
C ASN A 372 -6.91 16.21 -1.11
N ARG A 373 -7.13 15.17 -1.94
CA ARG A 373 -6.09 14.60 -2.80
C ARG A 373 -5.54 15.61 -3.80
N LEU A 374 -6.40 16.43 -4.42
CA LEU A 374 -6.00 17.47 -5.38
C LEU A 374 -5.29 18.64 -4.69
N ASN A 375 -5.76 19.07 -3.51
CA ASN A 375 -5.11 20.15 -2.76
C ASN A 375 -3.70 19.75 -2.27
N TRP A 376 -3.54 18.51 -1.79
CA TRP A 376 -2.20 17.97 -1.48
C TRP A 376 -1.29 18.03 -2.73
N MET A 377 -1.82 17.62 -3.88
CA MET A 377 -1.09 17.61 -5.14
C MET A 377 -0.68 19.02 -5.55
N GLN A 378 -1.61 19.97 -5.49
CA GLN A 378 -1.36 21.38 -5.77
C GLN A 378 -0.31 21.99 -4.86
N LYS A 379 -0.31 21.64 -3.56
CA LYS A 379 0.70 22.12 -2.60
C LYS A 379 2.09 21.55 -2.90
N LYS A 380 2.17 20.30 -3.36
CA LYS A 380 3.44 19.61 -3.62
C LYS A 380 4.01 19.89 -5.02
N TYR A 381 3.14 20.07 -6.00
CA TYR A 381 3.45 20.15 -7.43
C TYR A 381 2.60 21.25 -8.09
N PRO A 382 2.81 22.53 -7.76
CA PRO A 382 1.89 23.59 -8.17
C PRO A 382 1.77 23.70 -9.69
N ILE A 383 0.53 23.67 -10.18
CA ILE A 383 0.17 24.05 -11.56
C ILE A 383 -0.72 25.30 -11.54
N GLY A 384 -0.73 26.03 -12.65
CA GLY A 384 -1.57 27.21 -12.83
C GLY A 384 -1.95 27.44 -14.29
N GLN A 385 -2.34 28.67 -14.59
CA GLN A 385 -2.96 29.05 -15.87
C GLN A 385 -2.12 28.79 -17.12
N GLY A 386 -0.78 28.76 -16.98
CA GLY A 386 0.13 28.49 -18.09
C GLY A 386 0.32 27.00 -18.36
N ASP A 387 -0.12 26.14 -17.44
CA ASP A 387 0.17 24.71 -17.49
C ASP A 387 -0.93 23.93 -18.21
N THR A 388 -0.52 22.78 -18.76
CA THR A 388 -1.40 21.86 -19.47
C THR A 388 -1.23 20.47 -18.92
N ILE A 389 -2.33 19.85 -18.51
CA ILE A 389 -2.38 18.43 -18.15
C ILE A 389 -2.67 17.63 -19.41
N LEU A 390 -1.90 16.57 -19.65
CA LEU A 390 -2.24 15.56 -20.64
C LEU A 390 -3.16 14.51 -20.01
N GLN A 391 -4.38 14.38 -20.51
CA GLN A 391 -5.29 13.29 -20.18
C GLN A 391 -4.93 12.08 -21.04
N LYS A 392 -4.11 11.19 -20.48
CA LYS A 392 -3.56 10.02 -21.14
C LYS A 392 -4.15 8.74 -20.56
N THR A 393 -4.39 8.68 -19.25
CA THR A 393 -4.76 7.43 -18.60
C THR A 393 -6.19 7.04 -18.97
N THR A 394 -6.49 5.76 -19.18
CA THR A 394 -7.87 5.33 -19.43
C THR A 394 -8.76 5.74 -18.24
N TYR A 395 -9.88 6.42 -18.50
CA TYR A 395 -10.69 7.04 -17.45
C TYR A 395 -11.46 6.05 -16.54
N THR A 396 -11.36 4.75 -16.83
CA THR A 396 -11.82 3.65 -15.97
C THR A 396 -10.86 3.30 -14.84
N PHE A 397 -9.70 3.98 -14.74
CA PHE A 397 -8.73 3.83 -13.65
C PHE A 397 -8.63 5.13 -12.84
N ASP A 398 -8.40 5.00 -11.54
CA ASP A 398 -8.36 6.11 -10.58
C ASP A 398 -7.23 7.10 -10.85
N VAL A 399 -6.12 6.66 -11.44
CA VAL A 399 -5.02 7.55 -11.88
C VAL A 399 -5.52 8.63 -12.86
N SER A 400 -6.56 8.38 -13.66
CA SER A 400 -7.13 9.40 -14.56
C SER A 400 -7.82 10.55 -13.81
N VAL A 401 -8.23 10.34 -12.56
CA VAL A 401 -9.09 11.31 -11.83
C VAL A 401 -8.38 12.64 -11.63
N TRP A 402 -7.09 12.63 -11.29
CA TRP A 402 -6.35 13.90 -11.18
C TRP A 402 -6.13 14.54 -12.56
N GLU A 403 -6.00 13.76 -13.63
CA GLU A 403 -5.91 14.28 -15.00
C GLU A 403 -7.22 14.99 -15.40
N LEU A 404 -8.36 14.53 -14.89
CA LEU A 404 -9.70 15.04 -15.20
C LEU A 404 -10.11 16.27 -14.38
N PHE A 405 -9.61 16.43 -13.14
CA PHE A 405 -10.11 17.46 -12.20
C PHE A 405 -9.05 18.42 -11.65
N TRP A 406 -7.75 18.13 -11.76
CA TRP A 406 -6.77 18.99 -11.11
C TRP A 406 -6.67 20.37 -11.79
N TRP A 407 -6.67 20.39 -13.13
CA TRP A 407 -6.66 21.62 -13.90
C TRP A 407 -7.90 22.49 -13.61
N SER A 408 -9.05 21.87 -13.35
CA SER A 408 -10.33 22.55 -13.22
C SER A 408 -10.42 23.46 -12.00
N MET A 409 -9.59 23.24 -10.97
CA MET A 409 -9.54 24.08 -9.76
C MET A 409 -8.41 25.12 -9.76
N THR A 410 -7.53 25.13 -10.76
CA THR A 410 -6.34 26.01 -10.81
C THR A 410 -6.37 27.01 -11.98
N GLY A 411 -7.28 26.82 -12.93
CA GLY A 411 -7.32 27.62 -14.15
C GLY A 411 -6.33 27.14 -15.22
N ALA A 412 -5.67 26.00 -15.00
CA ALA A 412 -4.90 25.31 -16.03
C ALA A 412 -5.83 24.71 -17.09
N ARG A 413 -5.29 24.00 -18.08
CA ARG A 413 -6.08 23.33 -19.12
C ARG A 413 -5.75 21.84 -19.23
N VAL A 414 -6.64 21.09 -19.85
CA VAL A 414 -6.44 19.68 -20.18
C VAL A 414 -6.41 19.46 -21.69
N CYS A 415 -5.44 18.67 -22.13
CA CYS A 415 -5.36 18.15 -23.50
C CYS A 415 -5.64 16.65 -23.46
N PHE A 416 -6.66 16.20 -24.18
CA PHE A 416 -7.00 14.79 -24.28
C PHE A 416 -6.15 14.15 -25.37
N LEU A 417 -5.43 13.09 -25.02
CA LEU A 417 -4.71 12.26 -25.99
C LEU A 417 -5.72 11.60 -26.94
N GLU A 418 -5.34 11.42 -28.20
CA GLU A 418 -6.16 10.68 -29.16
C GLU A 418 -6.51 9.27 -28.65
N GLN A 419 -7.66 8.74 -29.08
CA GLN A 419 -8.10 7.41 -28.68
C GLN A 419 -7.09 6.35 -29.15
N GLY A 420 -6.64 5.48 -28.24
CA GLY A 420 -5.63 4.44 -28.53
C GLY A 420 -4.17 4.92 -28.47
N GLY A 421 -3.92 6.23 -28.46
CA GLY A 421 -2.58 6.81 -28.39
C GLY A 421 -1.83 6.48 -27.08
N GLU A 422 -2.52 6.01 -26.03
CA GLU A 422 -1.87 5.73 -24.74
C GLU A 422 -0.85 4.58 -24.77
N LYS A 423 -0.86 3.76 -25.82
CA LYS A 423 0.10 2.67 -26.05
C LYS A 423 1.16 3.01 -27.09
N ASP A 424 1.11 4.19 -27.68
CA ASP A 424 2.02 4.65 -28.72
C ASP A 424 2.93 5.77 -28.18
N PRO A 425 4.23 5.49 -27.96
CA PRO A 425 5.18 6.50 -27.50
C PRO A 425 5.33 7.70 -28.45
N GLU A 426 5.16 7.52 -29.76
CA GLU A 426 5.28 8.59 -30.75
C GLU A 426 4.07 9.52 -30.68
N ALA A 427 2.86 8.96 -30.59
CA ALA A 427 1.64 9.75 -30.36
C ALA A 427 1.71 10.56 -29.06
N ILE A 428 2.26 9.98 -27.99
CA ILE A 428 2.46 10.69 -26.72
C ILE A 428 3.48 11.82 -26.86
N ALA A 429 4.61 11.58 -27.53
CA ALA A 429 5.63 12.60 -27.76
C ALA A 429 5.07 13.77 -28.58
N ASN A 430 4.37 13.48 -29.68
CA ASN A 430 3.74 14.48 -30.54
C ASN A 430 2.67 15.30 -29.83
N ALA A 431 1.99 14.75 -28.82
CA ALA A 431 1.02 15.48 -28.02
C ALA A 431 1.65 16.40 -26.95
N ILE A 432 2.92 16.17 -26.60
CA ILE A 432 3.67 16.97 -25.62
C ILE A 432 4.39 18.14 -26.29
N GLU A 433 4.87 17.95 -27.52
CA GLU A 433 5.46 19.00 -28.37
C GLU A 433 4.42 20.02 -28.85
#